data_AF-A0A9E4A638-F1
#
_entry.id   AF-A0A9E4A638-F1
#
_cell.length_a   1.000
_cell.length_b   1.000
_cell.length_c   1.000
_cell.angle_alpha   90.00
_cell.angle_beta   90.00
_cell.angle_gamma   90.00
#
_symmetry.space_group_name_H-M   'P 1'
#
loop_
_entity.id
_entity.type
_entity.pdbx_description
1 polymer ?
#
loop_
_entity_poly.entity_id
_entity_poly.type
_entity_poly.pdbx_seq_one_letter_code
_entity_poly.pdbx_strand_id
1 'polypeptide(L)'
;RAYGLDLIGTKGRIALRRSVATVMFIHRGEFMTPVEGHQWQPVSLPDEDRITGQHLGTRDINQVLQSRLIQSLLEPDAPDADPISSGREGRASLEMIHGSWESHRRGGRVPFPLKDRSHPLQRWREEAS
;
A
#
# COMPACT_ATOMS: atom_id res chain seq x y z
N ARG A 1 15.05 -3.31 -8.30
CA ARG A 1 15.44 -2.86 -6.94
C ARG A 1 14.34 -3.27 -5.98
N ALA A 2 14.67 -3.83 -4.82
CA ALA A 2 13.69 -4.22 -3.79
C ALA A 2 13.61 -3.14 -2.71
N TYR A 3 12.44 -2.97 -2.11
CA TYR A 3 12.22 -2.09 -0.96
C TYR A 3 11.38 -2.82 0.10
N GLY A 4 11.44 -2.32 1.34
CA GLY A 4 10.72 -2.86 2.48
C GLY A 4 10.65 -1.84 3.61
N LEU A 5 9.80 -2.13 4.59
CA LEU A 5 9.60 -1.32 5.79
C LEU A 5 9.85 -2.20 7.02
N ASP A 6 10.61 -1.69 7.99
CA ASP A 6 10.74 -2.29 9.31
C ASP A 6 10.09 -1.38 10.35
N LEU A 7 9.15 -1.95 11.11
CA LEU A 7 8.58 -1.33 12.29
C LEU A 7 9.25 -1.94 13.52
N ILE A 8 9.97 -1.13 14.28
CA ILE A 8 10.70 -1.56 15.47
C ILE A 8 9.96 -1.02 16.70
N GLY A 9 9.48 -1.93 17.55
CA GLY A 9 8.83 -1.62 18.81
C GLY A 9 9.55 -2.26 20.00
N THR A 10 9.07 -1.95 21.20
CA THR A 10 9.64 -2.47 22.44
C THR A 10 9.38 -3.97 22.64
N LYS A 11 8.33 -4.53 22.03
CA LYS A 11 7.97 -5.96 22.16
C LYS A 11 8.47 -6.82 21.01
N GLY A 12 9.12 -6.22 20.02
CA GLY A 12 9.52 -6.93 18.81
C GLY A 12 9.52 -6.05 17.58
N ARG A 13 9.62 -6.71 16.42
CA ARG A 13 9.76 -6.06 15.12
C ARG A 13 8.83 -6.69 14.10
N ILE A 14 8.31 -5.86 13.21
CA ILE A 14 7.54 -6.29 12.05
C ILE A 14 8.30 -5.87 10.81
N ALA A 15 8.57 -6.83 9.94
CA ALA A 15 9.23 -6.63 8.66
C ALA A 15 8.21 -6.82 7.54
N LEU A 16 7.91 -5.73 6.84
CA LEU A 16 7.14 -5.75 5.61
C LEU A 16 8.12 -5.78 4.43
N ARG A 17 7.96 -6.77 3.56
CA ARG A 17 8.81 -6.92 2.37
C ARG A 17 7.92 -7.00 1.14
N ARG A 18 8.42 -6.40 0.05
CA ARG A 18 7.78 -6.39 -1.28
C ARG A 18 6.50 -5.55 -1.34
N SER A 19 6.17 -5.11 -2.56
CA SER A 19 5.01 -4.27 -2.85
C SER A 19 3.76 -5.07 -3.21
N VAL A 20 3.91 -6.09 -4.06
CA VAL A 20 2.85 -7.01 -4.47
C VAL A 20 3.15 -8.38 -3.86
N ALA A 21 2.11 -9.03 -3.31
CA ALA A 21 2.28 -10.17 -2.41
C ALA A 21 3.20 -9.80 -1.24
N THR A 22 2.85 -8.70 -0.55
CA THR A 22 3.60 -8.24 0.63
C THR A 22 3.65 -9.36 1.64
N VAL A 23 4.87 -9.77 1.98
CA VAL A 23 5.09 -10.77 3.01
C VAL A 23 5.49 -10.05 4.28
N MET A 24 4.80 -10.40 5.36
CA MET A 24 5.02 -9.83 6.68
C MET A 24 5.68 -10.88 7.57
N PHE A 25 6.71 -10.46 8.29
CA PHE A 25 7.37 -11.30 9.29
C PHE A 25 7.33 -10.59 10.63
N ILE A 26 7.15 -11.37 11.68
CA ILE A 26 7.23 -10.90 13.06
C ILE A 26 8.42 -11.57 13.77
N HIS A 27 9.17 -10.75 14.49
CA HIS A 27 10.14 -11.22 15.48
C HIS A 27 9.68 -10.72 16.86
N ARG A 28 9.54 -11.64 17.81
CA ARG A 28 9.19 -11.30 19.20
C ARG A 28 10.47 -11.31 20.04
N GLY A 29 10.69 -10.23 20.80
CA GLY A 29 11.89 -10.05 21.63
C GLY A 29 12.45 -8.62 21.55
N GLU A 30 13.06 -8.18 22.65
CA GLU A 30 13.53 -6.79 22.84
C GLU A 30 14.80 -6.46 22.03
N PHE A 31 15.74 -7.41 21.92
CA PHE A 31 17.05 -7.17 21.32
C PHE A 31 17.33 -8.12 20.17
N MET A 32 17.97 -7.57 19.13
CA MET A 32 18.48 -8.31 17.98
C MET A 32 19.99 -8.06 17.95
N THR A 33 20.80 -9.04 18.34
CA THR A 33 22.25 -8.95 18.18
C THR A 33 22.64 -9.54 16.82
N PRO A 34 23.61 -8.98 16.07
CA PRO A 34 23.99 -9.49 14.74
C PRO A 34 24.49 -10.94 14.69
N VAL A 35 24.67 -11.57 15.85
CA VAL A 35 25.27 -12.89 16.05
C VAL A 35 24.23 -13.97 16.32
N GLU A 36 23.00 -13.61 16.64
CA GLU A 36 21.94 -14.55 16.98
C GLU A 36 21.08 -14.91 15.76
N GLY A 37 20.71 -16.19 15.66
CA GLY A 37 19.73 -16.67 14.68
C GLY A 37 18.33 -16.22 15.07
N HIS A 38 17.92 -15.04 14.60
CA HIS A 38 16.59 -14.49 14.91
C HIS A 38 15.48 -15.33 14.28
N GLN A 39 14.54 -15.79 15.12
CA GLN A 39 13.35 -16.50 14.67
C GLN A 39 12.32 -15.52 14.10
N TRP A 40 12.46 -15.22 12.83
CA TRP A 40 11.41 -14.56 12.06
C TRP A 40 10.31 -15.56 11.75
N GLN A 41 9.09 -15.25 12.20
CA GLN A 41 7.91 -16.03 11.90
C GLN A 41 7.10 -15.32 10.81
N PRO A 42 6.73 -16.00 9.71
CA PRO A 42 5.80 -15.41 8.75
C PRO A 42 4.48 -15.15 9.45
N VAL A 43 3.95 -13.95 9.27
CA VAL A 43 2.57 -13.67 9.65
C VAL A 43 1.69 -14.14 8.50
N SER A 44 0.86 -15.15 8.76
CA SER A 44 -0.18 -15.58 7.83
C SER A 44 -1.53 -15.10 8.36
N LEU A 45 -2.34 -14.63 7.42
CA LEU A 45 -3.71 -14.20 7.63
C LEU A 45 -4.55 -15.09 6.69
N PRO A 46 -4.99 -16.29 7.13
CA PRO A 46 -5.43 -17.35 6.23
C PRO A 46 -6.60 -16.99 5.33
N ASP A 47 -7.50 -16.11 5.78
CA ASP A 47 -8.66 -15.68 4.99
C ASP A 47 -8.24 -14.61 3.97
N GLU A 48 -7.34 -13.72 4.36
CA GLU A 48 -6.81 -12.62 3.55
C GLU A 48 -5.75 -13.07 2.54
N ASP A 49 -4.98 -14.11 2.87
CA ASP A 49 -3.94 -14.71 2.02
C ASP A 49 -4.53 -15.51 0.84
N ARG A 50 -5.84 -15.80 0.88
CA ARG A 50 -6.56 -16.58 -0.14
C ARG A 50 -7.21 -15.67 -1.18
N ILE A 51 -6.48 -15.35 -2.24
CA ILE A 51 -6.96 -14.48 -3.33
C ILE A 51 -8.12 -15.12 -4.12
N THR A 52 -8.12 -16.44 -4.31
CA THR A 52 -9.14 -17.22 -5.03
C THR A 52 -9.75 -18.32 -4.17
N GLY A 53 -9.67 -18.19 -2.83
CA GLY A 53 -9.94 -19.33 -1.95
C GLY A 53 -8.81 -20.37 -1.96
N GLN A 54 -7.64 -20.06 -2.53
CA GLN A 54 -6.45 -20.92 -2.50
C GLN A 54 -5.23 -20.11 -2.07
N HIS A 55 -4.28 -20.77 -1.40
CA HIS A 55 -2.95 -20.20 -1.19
C HIS A 55 -2.15 -20.31 -2.49
N LEU A 56 -1.65 -19.17 -2.95
CA LEU A 56 -0.89 -19.06 -4.19
C LEU A 56 0.56 -18.69 -3.89
N GLY A 57 1.51 -19.18 -4.69
CA GLY A 57 2.89 -18.72 -4.64
C GLY A 57 2.99 -17.25 -5.04
N THR A 58 4.04 -16.54 -4.61
CA THR A 58 4.20 -15.09 -4.91
C THR A 58 4.15 -14.77 -6.41
N ARG A 59 4.69 -15.65 -7.26
CA ARG A 59 4.66 -15.47 -8.72
C ARG A 59 3.23 -15.57 -9.25
N ASP A 60 2.46 -16.52 -8.72
CA ASP A 60 1.09 -16.80 -9.14
C ASP A 60 0.14 -15.70 -8.65
N ILE A 61 0.38 -15.14 -7.47
CA ILE A 61 -0.38 -13.99 -6.93
C ILE A 61 -0.34 -12.81 -7.92
N ASN A 62 0.85 -12.45 -8.41
CA ASN A 62 0.97 -11.33 -9.35
C ASN A 62 0.17 -11.58 -10.63
N GLN A 63 0.25 -12.79 -11.16
CA GLN A 63 -0.44 -13.16 -12.38
C GLN A 63 -1.96 -13.16 -12.18
N VAL A 64 -2.46 -13.71 -11.07
CA VAL A 64 -3.91 -13.68 -10.74
C VAL A 64 -4.42 -12.25 -10.58
N LEU A 65 -3.70 -11.39 -9.85
CA LEU A 65 -4.11 -10.00 -9.65
C LEU A 65 -4.15 -9.22 -10.98
N GLN A 66 -3.15 -9.42 -11.84
CA GLN A 66 -3.12 -8.80 -13.18
C GLN A 66 -4.26 -9.30 -14.06
N SER A 67 -4.49 -10.62 -14.09
CA SER A 67 -5.59 -11.21 -14.86
C SER A 67 -6.94 -10.69 -14.39
N ARG A 68 -7.18 -10.58 -13.08
CA ARG A 68 -8.44 -10.02 -12.54
C ARG A 68 -8.63 -8.55 -12.92
N LEU A 69 -7.57 -7.75 -12.85
CA LEU A 69 -7.64 -6.35 -13.27
C LEU A 69 -8.03 -6.23 -14.74
N ILE A 70 -7.36 -7.00 -15.62
CA ILE A 70 -7.66 -7.03 -17.06
C ILE A 70 -9.09 -7.53 -17.30
N GLN A 71 -9.50 -8.61 -16.64
CA GLN A 71 -10.86 -9.14 -16.76
C GLN A 71 -11.91 -8.12 -16.34
N SER A 72 -11.71 -7.38 -15.24
CA SER A 72 -12.66 -6.34 -14.81
C SER A 72 -12.82 -5.18 -15.82
N LEU A 73 -11.85 -5.01 -16.72
CA LEU A 73 -11.91 -4.02 -17.81
C LEU A 73 -12.63 -4.57 -19.05
N LEU A 74 -12.47 -5.86 -19.34
CA LEU A 74 -13.01 -6.50 -20.55
C LEU A 74 -14.43 -7.02 -20.34
N GLU A 75 -14.72 -7.55 -19.16
CA GLU A 75 -15.96 -8.25 -18.79
C GLU A 75 -16.47 -7.71 -17.46
N PRO A 76 -17.07 -6.50 -17.43
CA PRO A 76 -17.59 -5.91 -16.21
C PRO A 76 -18.81 -6.70 -15.69
N ASP A 77 -18.94 -6.79 -14.37
CA ASP A 77 -20.00 -7.58 -13.69
C ASP A 77 -21.43 -7.08 -13.96
N ALA A 78 -21.57 -5.80 -14.33
CA ALA A 78 -22.84 -5.20 -14.73
C ALA A 78 -22.61 -4.09 -15.77
N PRO A 79 -23.64 -3.73 -16.57
CA PRO A 79 -23.61 -2.51 -17.36
C PRO A 79 -23.26 -1.31 -16.47
N ASP A 80 -22.30 -0.50 -16.89
CA ASP A 80 -21.78 0.67 -16.17
C ASP A 80 -21.05 0.38 -14.85
N ALA A 81 -20.75 -0.88 -14.53
CA ALA A 81 -19.87 -1.20 -13.40
C ALA A 81 -18.44 -0.69 -13.66
N ASP A 82 -17.88 -0.01 -12.66
CA ASP A 82 -16.48 0.38 -12.68
C ASP A 82 -15.58 -0.87 -12.59
N PRO A 83 -14.43 -0.88 -13.30
CA PRO A 83 -13.43 -1.92 -13.08
C PRO A 83 -12.89 -1.85 -11.65
N ILE A 84 -12.31 -2.96 -11.17
CA ILE A 84 -11.78 -3.09 -9.79
C ILE A 84 -10.78 -1.96 -9.46
N SER A 85 -10.04 -1.47 -10.46
CA SER A 85 -9.19 -0.29 -10.35
C SER A 85 -9.70 0.81 -11.29
N SER A 86 -10.71 1.55 -10.84
CA SER A 86 -11.34 2.58 -11.67
C SER A 86 -10.64 3.93 -11.60
N GLY A 87 -10.88 4.76 -12.63
CA GLY A 87 -10.39 6.13 -12.66
C GLY A 87 -10.98 6.99 -11.53
N ARG A 88 -12.16 6.66 -11.01
CA ARG A 88 -12.78 7.36 -9.88
C ARG A 88 -12.02 7.11 -8.58
N GLU A 89 -11.73 5.84 -8.28
CA GLU A 89 -10.91 5.46 -7.12
C GLU A 89 -9.46 5.96 -7.25
N GLY A 90 -8.92 5.93 -8.47
CA GLY A 90 -7.61 6.52 -8.78
C GLY A 90 -7.56 8.02 -8.47
N ARG A 91 -8.59 8.79 -8.85
CA ARG A 91 -8.70 10.22 -8.51
C ARG A 91 -8.82 10.44 -7.00
N ALA A 92 -9.62 9.65 -6.29
CA ALA A 92 -9.76 9.76 -4.83
C ALA A 92 -8.42 9.49 -4.13
N SER A 93 -7.67 8.50 -4.59
CA SER A 93 -6.33 8.19 -4.10
C SER A 93 -5.35 9.34 -4.31
N LEU A 94 -5.34 9.94 -5.51
CA LEU A 94 -4.53 11.12 -5.80
C LEU A 94 -4.93 12.32 -4.93
N GLU A 95 -6.22 12.52 -4.68
CA GLU A 95 -6.67 13.55 -3.76
C GLU A 95 -6.11 13.34 -2.35
N MET A 96 -6.14 12.11 -1.80
CA MET A 96 -5.55 11.84 -0.48
C MET A 96 -4.04 12.11 -0.43
N ILE A 97 -3.31 11.71 -1.47
CA ILE A 97 -1.86 11.95 -1.57
C ILE A 97 -1.59 13.47 -1.60
N HIS A 98 -2.30 14.20 -2.44
CA HIS A 98 -2.16 15.67 -2.53
C HIS A 98 -2.60 16.35 -1.24
N GLY A 99 -3.66 15.86 -0.59
CA GLY A 99 -4.19 16.42 0.64
C GLY A 99 -3.23 16.26 1.82
N SER A 100 -2.46 15.17 1.86
CA SER A 100 -1.39 15.00 2.83
C SER A 100 -0.34 16.11 2.72
N TRP A 101 0.12 16.40 1.50
CA TRP A 101 1.08 17.48 1.27
C TRP A 101 0.49 18.86 1.51
N GLU A 102 -0.75 19.11 1.08
CA GLU A 102 -1.41 20.39 1.27
C GLU A 102 -1.66 20.67 2.77
N SER A 103 -1.95 19.63 3.55
CA SER A 103 -2.08 19.72 5.01
C SER A 103 -0.77 20.13 5.67
N HIS A 104 0.36 19.53 5.26
CA HIS A 104 1.68 19.91 5.77
C HIS A 104 2.05 21.33 5.38
N ARG A 105 1.85 21.71 4.11
CA ARG A 105 2.13 23.06 3.61
C ARG A 105 1.34 24.14 4.36
N ARG A 106 0.07 23.87 4.72
CA ARG A 106 -0.79 24.80 5.47
C ARG A 106 -0.64 24.69 6.99
N GLY A 107 0.10 23.71 7.50
CA GLY A 107 0.21 23.43 8.93
C GLY A 107 -1.11 23.03 9.61
N GLY A 108 -2.06 22.42 8.87
CA GLY A 108 -3.39 22.15 9.41
C GLY A 108 -4.25 21.23 8.54
N ARG A 109 -5.45 20.90 9.02
CA ARG A 109 -6.40 20.04 8.30
C ARG A 109 -6.85 20.69 6.99
N VAL A 110 -7.09 19.86 5.98
CA VAL A 110 -7.62 20.28 4.68
C VAL A 110 -8.93 19.55 4.37
N PRO A 111 -9.93 20.24 3.77
CA PRO A 111 -11.18 19.60 3.38
C PRO A 111 -11.00 18.84 2.06
N PHE A 112 -11.80 17.78 1.89
CA PHE A 112 -11.96 17.06 0.63
C PHE A 112 -13.35 17.33 0.02
N PRO A 113 -13.47 17.38 -1.32
CA PRO A 113 -12.38 17.35 -2.29
C PRO A 113 -11.51 18.62 -2.21
N LEU A 114 -10.24 18.51 -2.62
CA LEU A 114 -9.32 19.65 -2.58
C LEU A 114 -9.82 20.78 -3.48
N LYS A 115 -9.94 21.99 -2.92
CA LYS A 115 -10.38 23.18 -3.67
C LYS A 115 -9.42 23.54 -4.80
N ASP A 116 -8.12 23.38 -4.57
CA ASP A 116 -7.08 23.59 -5.58
C ASP A 116 -6.40 22.25 -5.88
N ARG A 117 -6.49 21.81 -7.14
CA ARG A 117 -5.98 20.53 -7.63
C ARG A 117 -4.62 20.65 -8.33
N SER A 118 -3.96 21.81 -8.27
CA SER A 118 -2.55 21.95 -8.66
C SER A 118 -1.63 21.13 -7.75
N HIS A 119 -0.40 20.85 -8.20
CA HIS A 119 0.52 20.00 -7.46
C HIS A 119 1.01 20.73 -6.17
N PRO A 120 0.70 20.23 -4.96
CA PRO A 120 0.95 20.96 -3.71
C PRO A 120 2.44 21.24 -3.46
N LEU A 121 3.34 20.31 -3.82
CA LEU A 121 4.79 20.52 -3.68
C LEU A 121 5.34 21.60 -4.62
N GLN A 122 4.71 21.83 -5.77
CA GLN A 122 5.15 22.87 -6.69
C GLN A 122 4.92 24.25 -6.07
N ARG A 123 3.70 24.48 -5.57
CA ARG A 123 3.35 25.72 -4.86
C ARG A 123 4.20 25.92 -3.61
N TRP A 124 4.43 24.86 -2.84
CA TRP A 124 5.28 24.94 -1.66
C TRP A 124 6.71 25.38 -2.02
N ARG A 125 7.27 24.87 -3.12
CA ARG A 125 8.59 25.29 -3.60
C ARG A 125 8.60 26.75 -4.05
N GLU A 126 7.55 27.20 -4.73
CA GLU A 126 7.39 28.59 -5.17
C GLU A 126 7.25 29.56 -3.98
N GLU A 127 6.58 29.17 -2.90
CA GLU A 127 6.44 29.94 -1.66
C GLU A 127 7.73 30.03 -0.83
N ALA A 128 8.63 29.06 -0.99
CA ALA A 128 9.91 28.99 -0.28
C ALA A 128 11.08 29.66 -1.02
N SER A 129 10.85 30.17 -2.23
CA SER A 129 11.83 30.88 -3.07
C SER A 129 11.68 32.39 -2.90
#